data_AF-A0A800A8Y1-F1
#
_entry.id   AF-A0A800A8Y1-F1
#
_cell.length_a   1.000
_cell.length_b   1.000
_cell.length_c   1.000
_cell.angle_alpha   90.00
_cell.angle_beta   90.00
_cell.angle_gamma   90.00
#
_symmetry.space_group_name_H-M   'P 1'
#
loop_
_entity.id
_entity.type
_entity.pdbx_description
1 polymer ?
#
loop_
_entity_poly.entity_id
_entity_poly.type
_entity_poly.pdbx_seq_one_letter_code
_entity_poly.pdbx_strand_id
1 'polypeptide(L)'
;MSQNNEKLIAEVREDIDEVDTRILELLAERRALSLRMARVKGRVDRPSRDMTREESLIAERVSAGEDYGLDPGLVVRLWRSIVNDSVRIQQEALGRSDAAEGKVTVAIQGIEGSYSHLAAENFFGTKGLEAAYLTLPTFSDALEAVAAGQADAAV
;
A
#
# COMPACT_ATOMS: atom_id res chain seq x y z
N MET A 1 11.77 18.31 -41.95
CA MET A 1 12.03 18.16 -40.49
C MET A 1 10.79 17.69 -39.73
N SER A 2 9.59 18.22 -39.98
CA SER A 2 8.34 17.81 -39.26
C SER A 2 8.03 16.31 -39.33
N GLN A 3 8.02 15.71 -40.54
CA GLN A 3 7.71 14.28 -40.70
C GLN A 3 8.73 13.33 -40.04
N ASN A 4 9.99 13.75 -39.93
CA ASN A 4 11.03 12.94 -39.29
C ASN A 4 10.85 12.92 -37.76
N ASN A 5 10.41 14.05 -37.19
CA ASN A 5 10.12 14.15 -35.76
C ASN A 5 8.85 13.38 -35.38
N GLU A 6 7.82 13.40 -36.24
CA GLU A 6 6.62 12.57 -36.05
C GLU A 6 6.93 11.08 -36.05
N LYS A 7 7.80 10.64 -36.98
CA LYS A 7 8.27 9.26 -37.03
C LYS A 7 9.03 8.85 -35.76
N LEU A 8 9.98 9.68 -35.31
CA LEU A 8 10.74 9.43 -34.07
C LEU A 8 9.84 9.36 -32.83
N ILE A 9 8.80 10.21 -32.76
CA ILE A 9 7.83 10.16 -31.65
C ILE A 9 7.04 8.85 -31.68
N ALA A 10 6.66 8.37 -32.86
CA ALA A 10 5.95 7.09 -32.99
C ALA A 10 6.82 5.91 -32.55
N GLU A 11 8.09 5.87 -32.96
CA GLU A 11 9.04 4.83 -32.56
C GLU A 11 9.24 4.80 -31.03
N VAL A 12 9.45 5.96 -30.39
CA VAL A 12 9.59 6.04 -28.93
C VAL A 12 8.33 5.57 -28.20
N ARG A 13 7.14 5.82 -28.76
CA ARG A 13 5.88 5.33 -28.17
C ARG A 13 5.75 3.83 -28.26
N GLU A 14 6.16 3.24 -29.37
CA GLU A 14 6.17 1.78 -29.54
C GLU A 14 7.12 1.12 -28.53
N ASP A 15 8.29 1.70 -28.29
CA ASP A 15 9.22 1.25 -27.25
C ASP A 15 8.61 1.32 -25.83
N ILE A 16 7.85 2.39 -25.54
CA ILE A 16 7.13 2.56 -24.26
C ILE A 16 6.04 1.48 -24.13
N ASP A 17 5.24 1.26 -25.18
CA ASP A 17 4.16 0.28 -25.18
C ASP A 17 4.71 -1.15 -24.95
N GLU A 18 5.90 -1.47 -25.48
CA GLU A 18 6.58 -2.74 -25.23
C GLU A 18 6.98 -2.88 -23.75
N VAL A 19 7.56 -1.83 -23.16
CA VAL A 19 7.89 -1.81 -21.73
C VAL A 19 6.64 -1.97 -20.87
N ASP A 20 5.57 -1.27 -21.19
CA ASP A 20 4.29 -1.35 -20.47
C ASP A 20 3.69 -2.75 -20.53
N THR A 21 3.76 -3.40 -21.69
CA THR A 21 3.34 -4.79 -21.87
C THR A 21 4.14 -5.72 -20.95
N ARG A 22 5.47 -5.57 -20.89
CA ARG A 22 6.33 -6.37 -20.01
C ARG A 22 6.04 -6.12 -18.53
N ILE A 23 5.68 -4.89 -18.15
CA ILE A 23 5.25 -4.57 -16.77
C ILE A 23 3.98 -5.36 -16.44
N LEU A 24 2.99 -5.43 -17.34
CA LEU A 24 1.76 -6.20 -17.13
C LEU A 24 2.03 -7.70 -16.98
N GLU A 25 2.93 -8.26 -17.80
CA GLU A 25 3.35 -9.66 -17.70
C GLU A 25 3.99 -9.97 -16.34
N LEU A 26 4.93 -9.12 -15.89
CA LEU A 26 5.60 -9.26 -14.60
C LEU A 26 4.62 -9.13 -13.42
N LEU A 27 3.64 -8.22 -13.52
CA LEU A 27 2.59 -8.09 -12.50
C LEU A 27 1.71 -9.34 -12.44
N ALA A 28 1.35 -9.92 -13.58
CA ALA A 28 0.60 -11.17 -13.65
C ALA A 28 1.38 -12.35 -13.05
N GLU A 29 2.67 -12.47 -13.36
CA GLU A 29 3.55 -13.48 -12.76
C GLU A 29 3.62 -13.31 -11.24
N ARG A 30 3.87 -12.09 -10.77
CA ARG A 30 3.93 -11.79 -9.33
C ARG A 30 2.61 -12.11 -8.64
N ARG A 31 1.46 -11.87 -9.27
CA ARG A 31 0.15 -12.23 -8.76
C ARG A 31 -0.01 -13.75 -8.60
N ALA A 32 0.45 -14.54 -9.57
CA ALA A 32 0.43 -16.00 -9.46
C ALA A 32 1.29 -16.49 -8.26
N LEU A 33 2.44 -15.85 -8.02
CA LEU A 33 3.27 -16.13 -6.85
C LEU A 33 2.57 -15.76 -5.53
N SER A 34 1.89 -14.62 -5.47
CA SER A 34 1.09 -14.21 -4.30
C SER A 34 -0.02 -15.23 -3.97
N LEU A 35 -0.73 -15.75 -4.98
CA LEU A 35 -1.72 -16.81 -4.78
C LEU A 35 -1.11 -18.11 -4.25
N ARG A 36 0.05 -18.49 -4.77
CA ARG A 36 0.80 -19.65 -4.27
C ARG A 36 1.23 -19.42 -2.81
N MET A 37 1.66 -18.21 -2.45
CA MET A 37 1.98 -17.84 -1.07
C MET A 37 0.75 -17.95 -0.16
N ALA A 38 -0.43 -17.50 -0.59
CA ALA A 38 -1.68 -17.67 0.15
C ALA A 38 -1.92 -19.13 0.53
N ARG A 39 -1.81 -20.04 -0.45
CA ARG A 39 -2.00 -21.49 -0.23
C ARG A 39 -1.01 -22.06 0.78
N VAL A 40 0.23 -21.57 0.80
CA VAL A 40 1.25 -21.98 1.78
C VAL A 40 0.88 -21.44 3.17
N LYS A 41 0.60 -20.14 3.28
CA LYS A 41 0.24 -19.47 4.55
C LYS A 41 -1.02 -20.07 5.17
N GLY A 42 -2.03 -20.40 4.37
CA GLY A 42 -3.25 -21.05 4.85
C GLY A 42 -3.03 -22.45 5.44
N ARG A 43 -1.98 -23.17 5.02
CA ARG A 43 -1.61 -24.47 5.61
C ARG A 43 -0.90 -24.35 6.95
N VAL A 44 -0.25 -23.22 7.20
CA VAL A 44 0.51 -22.95 8.43
C VAL A 44 -0.15 -21.93 9.35
N ASP A 45 -1.42 -21.62 9.07
CA ASP A 45 -2.26 -20.63 9.76
C ASP A 45 -1.56 -19.28 10.04
N ARG A 46 -0.86 -18.76 9.03
CA ARG A 46 -0.26 -17.42 9.11
C ARG A 46 -1.15 -16.35 8.46
N PRO A 47 -1.14 -15.12 8.99
CA PRO A 47 -1.90 -14.02 8.41
C PRO A 47 -1.39 -13.65 7.01
N SER A 48 -2.30 -13.14 6.18
CA SER A 48 -2.00 -12.70 4.83
C SER A 48 -1.10 -11.46 4.84
N ARG A 49 -1.34 -10.55 5.78
CA ARG A 49 -0.58 -9.30 5.97
C ARG A 49 0.57 -9.49 6.94
N ASP A 50 1.73 -8.92 6.61
CA ASP A 50 2.93 -8.93 7.46
C ASP A 50 3.61 -7.56 7.33
N MET A 51 3.19 -6.63 8.19
CA MET A 51 3.57 -5.22 8.12
C MET A 51 5.10 -5.03 8.16
N THR A 52 5.79 -5.74 9.05
CA THR A 52 7.25 -5.65 9.16
C THR A 52 7.94 -6.14 7.88
N ARG A 53 7.46 -7.24 7.29
CA ARG A 53 7.99 -7.75 6.02
C ARG A 53 7.71 -6.81 4.85
N GLU A 54 6.52 -6.20 4.82
CA GLU A 54 6.07 -5.26 3.79
C GLU A 54 6.88 -3.95 3.83
N GLU A 55 7.10 -3.38 5.01
CA GLU A 55 7.93 -2.18 5.17
C GLU A 55 9.38 -2.44 4.76
N SER A 56 9.94 -3.57 5.18
CA SER A 56 11.29 -3.99 4.78
C SER A 56 11.39 -4.20 3.26
N LEU A 57 10.37 -4.80 2.64
CA LEU A 57 10.30 -4.97 1.18
C LEU A 57 10.33 -3.62 0.47
N ILE A 58 9.53 -2.65 0.93
CA ILE A 58 9.46 -1.34 0.30
C ILE A 58 10.79 -0.60 0.46
N ALA A 59 11.40 -0.62 1.65
CA ALA A 59 12.70 0.01 1.87
C ALA A 59 13.79 -0.55 0.94
N GLU A 60 13.87 -1.88 0.81
CA GLU A 60 14.79 -2.55 -0.13
C GLU A 60 14.56 -2.10 -1.58
N ARG A 61 13.29 -1.92 -1.98
CA ARG A 61 12.93 -1.53 -3.36
C ARG A 61 13.21 -0.07 -3.63
N VAL A 62 13.03 0.80 -2.64
CA VAL A 62 13.41 2.20 -2.73
C VAL A 62 14.91 2.31 -2.97
N SER A 63 15.72 1.63 -2.16
CA SER A 63 17.17 1.61 -2.33
C SER A 63 17.57 1.06 -3.71
N ALA A 64 16.98 -0.05 -4.15
CA ALA A 64 17.26 -0.59 -5.49
C ALA A 64 16.79 0.35 -6.62
N GLY A 65 15.69 1.07 -6.42
CA GLY A 65 15.14 2.01 -7.41
C GLY A 65 16.04 3.23 -7.64
N GLU A 66 16.77 3.65 -6.60
CA GLU A 66 17.78 4.71 -6.71
C GLU A 66 18.89 4.33 -7.69
N ASP A 67 19.32 3.05 -7.73
CA ASP A 67 20.32 2.56 -8.69
C ASP A 67 19.84 2.64 -10.15
N TYR A 68 18.52 2.66 -10.37
CA TYR A 68 17.89 2.84 -11.69
C TYR A 68 17.50 4.30 -11.97
N GLY A 69 17.81 5.24 -11.07
CA GLY A 69 17.44 6.65 -11.23
C GLY A 69 15.95 6.94 -11.05
N LEU A 70 15.23 6.08 -10.33
CA LEU A 70 13.79 6.26 -10.06
C LEU A 70 13.56 7.17 -8.85
N ASP A 71 12.51 7.98 -8.90
CA ASP A 71 12.06 8.75 -7.75
C ASP A 71 11.64 7.81 -6.60
N PRO A 72 12.19 7.96 -5.38
CA PRO A 72 11.81 7.16 -4.22
C PRO A 72 10.30 7.18 -3.95
N GLY A 73 9.66 8.34 -4.13
CA GLY A 73 8.22 8.49 -3.95
C GLY A 73 7.39 7.62 -4.91
N LEU A 74 7.80 7.57 -6.19
CA LEU A 74 7.21 6.70 -7.20
C LEU A 74 7.32 5.22 -6.80
N VAL A 75 8.52 4.78 -6.39
CA VAL A 75 8.77 3.41 -5.97
C VAL A 75 7.91 3.03 -4.77
N VAL A 76 7.83 3.88 -3.75
CA VAL A 76 6.95 3.65 -2.59
C VAL A 76 5.49 3.47 -3.01
N ARG A 77 4.96 4.37 -3.85
CA ARG A 77 3.56 4.29 -4.30
C ARG A 77 3.28 3.01 -5.09
N LEU A 78 4.15 2.69 -6.05
CA LEU A 78 3.98 1.52 -6.90
C LEU A 78 4.03 0.23 -6.09
N TRP A 79 5.02 0.08 -5.21
CA TRP A 79 5.15 -1.14 -4.41
C TRP A 79 4.06 -1.29 -3.36
N ARG A 80 3.58 -0.20 -2.76
CA ARG A 80 2.39 -0.26 -1.87
C ARG A 80 1.16 -0.77 -2.63
N SER A 81 0.88 -0.24 -3.82
CA SER A 81 -0.24 -0.71 -4.65
C SER A 81 -0.13 -2.20 -4.99
N ILE A 82 1.06 -2.64 -5.39
CA ILE A 82 1.35 -4.03 -5.73
C ILE A 82 1.19 -4.97 -4.52
N VAL A 83 1.65 -4.55 -3.34
CA VAL A 83 1.51 -5.31 -2.09
C VAL A 83 0.05 -5.38 -1.66
N ASN A 84 -0.67 -4.27 -1.68
CA ASN A 84 -2.08 -4.21 -1.32
C ASN A 84 -2.94 -5.12 -2.22
N ASP A 85 -2.71 -5.10 -3.54
CA ASP A 85 -3.36 -6.02 -4.48
C ASP A 85 -3.08 -7.48 -4.11
N SER A 86 -1.84 -7.80 -3.74
CA SER A 86 -1.44 -9.15 -3.35
C SER A 86 -2.13 -9.63 -2.08
N VAL A 87 -2.25 -8.78 -1.06
CA VAL A 87 -2.95 -9.11 0.20
C VAL A 87 -4.43 -9.36 -0.08
N ARG A 88 -5.07 -8.47 -0.85
CA ARG A 88 -6.48 -8.61 -1.25
C ARG A 88 -6.75 -9.95 -1.92
N ILE A 89 -5.92 -10.32 -2.90
CA ILE A 89 -6.09 -11.58 -3.65
C ILE A 89 -5.83 -12.81 -2.77
N GLN A 90 -4.88 -12.73 -1.82
CA GLN A 90 -4.62 -13.81 -0.86
C GLN A 90 -5.82 -14.03 0.06
N GLN A 91 -6.41 -12.95 0.57
CA GLN A 91 -7.63 -12.97 1.40
C GLN A 91 -8.82 -13.58 0.64
N GLU A 92 -9.06 -13.13 -0.59
CA GLU A 92 -10.08 -13.69 -1.50
C GLU A 92 -9.89 -15.20 -1.69
N ALA A 93 -8.66 -15.64 -1.96
CA ALA A 93 -8.35 -17.05 -2.22
C ALA A 93 -8.51 -17.96 -0.99
N LEU A 94 -8.36 -17.42 0.22
CA LEU A 94 -8.51 -18.15 1.48
C LEU A 94 -9.93 -18.07 2.05
N GLY A 95 -10.83 -17.30 1.42
CA GLY A 95 -12.16 -17.01 1.97
C GLY A 95 -12.10 -16.29 3.32
N ARG A 96 -10.94 -15.70 3.64
CA ARG A 96 -10.72 -14.92 4.85
C ARG A 96 -11.00 -13.46 4.50
N SER A 97 -12.22 -13.02 4.76
CA SER A 97 -12.45 -11.59 4.96
C SER A 97 -11.96 -11.29 6.37
N ASP A 98 -10.69 -10.98 6.52
CA ASP A 98 -10.20 -10.35 7.73
C ASP A 98 -10.81 -8.93 7.75
N ALA A 99 -12.11 -8.82 8.04
CA ALA A 99 -12.86 -7.56 8.07
C ALA A 99 -12.36 -6.59 9.17
N ALA A 100 -11.39 -7.05 9.96
CA ALA A 100 -10.60 -6.28 10.90
C ALA A 100 -9.25 -5.77 10.32
N GLU A 101 -8.69 -6.38 9.27
CA GLU A 101 -7.32 -6.11 8.80
C GLU A 101 -7.31 -5.24 7.56
N GLY A 102 -7.25 -3.95 7.80
CA GLY A 102 -7.54 -2.89 6.82
C GLY A 102 -8.34 -1.78 7.48
N LYS A 103 -9.00 -2.08 8.60
CA LYS A 103 -9.54 -1.08 9.52
C LYS A 103 -8.51 -0.73 10.56
N VAL A 104 -8.34 0.55 10.81
CA VAL A 104 -7.46 1.06 11.87
C VAL A 104 -8.28 2.03 12.72
N THR A 105 -8.34 1.82 14.02
CA THR A 105 -8.97 2.77 14.92
C THR A 105 -7.94 3.84 15.28
N VAL A 106 -8.19 5.08 14.88
CA VAL A 106 -7.29 6.21 15.10
C VAL A 106 -7.90 7.14 16.13
N ALA A 107 -7.26 7.28 17.27
CA ALA A 107 -7.59 8.31 18.24
C ALA A 107 -7.14 9.67 17.71
N ILE A 108 -8.05 10.62 17.60
CA ILE A 108 -7.75 11.98 17.13
C ILE A 108 -8.15 13.00 18.18
N GLN A 109 -7.33 14.04 18.33
CA GLN A 109 -7.75 15.19 19.11
C GLN A 109 -8.76 16.04 18.33
N GLY A 110 -9.90 16.33 18.94
CA GLY A 110 -10.95 17.16 18.35
C GLY A 110 -11.99 16.36 17.58
N ILE A 111 -12.62 17.01 16.59
CA ILE A 111 -13.78 16.48 15.85
C ILE A 111 -13.39 16.02 14.44
N GLU A 112 -14.31 15.35 13.75
CA GLU A 112 -14.22 15.11 12.31
C GLU A 112 -14.01 16.44 11.56
N GLY A 113 -13.04 16.48 10.66
CA GLY A 113 -12.59 17.69 9.96
C GLY A 113 -11.57 18.56 10.72
N SER A 114 -11.14 18.17 11.93
CA SER A 114 -10.01 18.82 12.60
C SER A 114 -8.68 18.58 11.86
N TYR A 115 -7.63 19.32 12.24
CA TYR A 115 -6.29 19.07 11.71
C TYR A 115 -5.82 17.64 11.94
N SER A 116 -6.07 17.06 13.13
CA SER A 116 -5.75 15.66 13.43
C SER A 116 -6.56 14.69 12.57
N HIS A 117 -7.84 14.97 12.31
CA HIS A 117 -8.66 14.19 11.39
C HIS A 117 -8.09 14.19 9.97
N LEU A 118 -7.81 15.36 9.40
CA LEU A 118 -7.29 15.47 8.04
C LEU A 118 -5.87 14.87 7.89
N ALA A 119 -5.03 15.02 8.93
CA ALA A 119 -3.71 14.42 8.96
C ALA A 119 -3.80 12.88 8.99
N ALA A 120 -4.69 12.34 9.81
CA ALA A 120 -4.95 10.91 9.87
C ALA A 120 -5.54 10.39 8.55
N GLU A 121 -6.53 11.08 7.98
CA GLU A 121 -7.15 10.70 6.71
C GLU A 121 -6.12 10.63 5.58
N ASN A 122 -5.23 11.63 5.48
CA ASN A 122 -4.16 11.62 4.49
C ASN A 122 -3.16 10.48 4.74
N PHE A 123 -2.74 10.27 5.98
CA PHE A 123 -1.73 9.25 6.32
C PHE A 123 -2.25 7.82 6.13
N PHE A 124 -3.45 7.52 6.64
CA PHE A 124 -4.03 6.18 6.59
C PHE A 124 -4.69 5.90 5.23
N GLY A 125 -5.31 6.91 4.60
CA GLY A 125 -5.88 6.81 3.26
C GLY A 125 -4.81 6.52 2.19
N THR A 126 -3.64 7.17 2.25
CA THR A 126 -2.52 6.86 1.33
C THR A 126 -1.89 5.49 1.56
N LYS A 127 -2.16 4.85 2.71
CA LYS A 127 -1.77 3.46 3.00
C LYS A 127 -2.86 2.45 2.61
N GLY A 128 -4.00 2.91 2.10
CA GLY A 128 -5.14 2.06 1.75
C GLY A 128 -5.80 1.43 2.99
N LEU A 129 -5.72 2.10 4.13
CA LEU A 129 -6.37 1.70 5.38
C LEU A 129 -7.68 2.49 5.54
N GLU A 130 -8.74 1.80 5.90
CA GLU A 130 -10.04 2.37 6.26
C GLU A 130 -9.98 2.80 7.75
N ALA A 131 -9.74 4.08 8.01
CA ALA A 131 -9.62 4.57 9.38
C ALA A 131 -10.99 4.81 10.01
N ALA A 132 -11.23 4.25 11.20
CA ALA A 132 -12.33 4.61 12.09
C ALA A 132 -11.79 5.58 13.16
N TYR A 133 -12.45 6.70 13.38
CA TYR A 133 -11.92 7.75 14.25
C TYR A 133 -12.54 7.73 15.64
N LEU A 134 -11.70 7.76 16.67
CA LEU A 134 -12.07 7.99 18.06
C LEU A 134 -11.73 9.44 18.42
N THR A 135 -12.74 10.30 18.44
CA THR A 135 -12.58 11.73 18.76
C THR A 135 -12.47 11.96 20.26
N LEU A 136 -11.38 12.60 20.69
CA LEU A 136 -11.10 12.84 22.10
C LEU A 136 -10.79 14.32 22.40
N PRO A 137 -11.11 14.81 23.61
CA PRO A 137 -10.97 16.22 23.94
C PRO A 137 -9.50 16.68 23.96
N THR A 138 -8.60 15.82 24.44
CA THR A 138 -7.19 16.16 24.58
C THR A 138 -6.28 15.13 23.91
N PHE A 139 -5.08 15.57 23.57
CA PHE A 139 -4.03 14.68 23.07
C PHE A 139 -3.64 13.60 24.10
N SER A 140 -3.69 13.92 25.40
CA SER A 140 -3.42 12.95 26.47
C SER A 140 -4.42 11.80 26.43
N ASP A 141 -5.71 12.12 26.26
CA ASP A 141 -6.76 11.10 26.16
C ASP A 141 -6.54 10.20 24.93
N ALA A 142 -6.08 10.77 23.80
CA ALA A 142 -5.77 10.01 22.60
C ALA A 142 -4.62 9.02 22.80
N LEU A 143 -3.57 9.42 23.53
CA LEU A 143 -2.49 8.51 23.90
C LEU A 143 -2.95 7.44 24.90
N GLU A 144 -3.79 7.82 25.88
CA GLU A 144 -4.36 6.88 26.83
C GLU A 144 -5.26 5.85 26.15
N ALA A 145 -6.04 6.25 25.15
CA ALA A 145 -6.86 5.34 24.36
C ALA A 145 -6.00 4.30 23.64
N VAL A 146 -4.83 4.68 23.10
CA VAL A 146 -3.88 3.73 22.52
C VAL A 146 -3.29 2.82 23.60
N ALA A 147 -2.87 3.38 24.73
CA ALA A 147 -2.31 2.60 25.85
C ALA A 147 -3.32 1.59 26.45
N ALA A 148 -4.61 1.94 26.43
CA ALA A 148 -5.71 1.10 26.87
C ALA A 148 -6.20 0.09 25.81
N GLY A 149 -5.62 0.10 24.60
CA GLY A 149 -6.02 -0.78 23.50
C GLY A 149 -7.38 -0.43 22.87
N GLN A 150 -7.85 0.81 23.07
CA GLN A 150 -9.08 1.34 22.48
C GLN A 150 -8.86 1.94 21.09
N ALA A 151 -7.62 2.21 20.71
CA ALA A 151 -7.19 2.68 19.40
C ALA A 151 -5.83 2.07 19.02
N ASP A 152 -5.58 1.93 17.73
CA ASP A 152 -4.34 1.40 17.16
C ASP A 152 -3.26 2.48 16.99
N ALA A 153 -3.67 3.74 16.83
CA ALA A 153 -2.78 4.88 16.65
C ALA A 153 -3.43 6.17 17.19
N ALA A 154 -2.59 7.18 17.48
CA ALA A 154 -3.05 8.51 17.90
C ALA A 154 -2.44 9.61 17.00
N VAL A 155 -3.24 10.64 16.68
CA VAL A 155 -2.87 11.80 15.85
C VAL A 155 -3.30 13.11 16.51
#